data_AF-A0A815G880-F1
#
_entry.id   AF-A0A815G880-F1
#
_cell.length_a   1.000
_cell.length_b   1.000
_cell.length_c   1.000
_cell.angle_alpha   90.00
_cell.angle_beta   90.00
_cell.angle_gamma   90.00
#
_symmetry.space_group_name_H-M   'P 1'
#
loop_
_entity.id
_entity.type
_entity.pdbx_description
1 polymer ?
#
loop_
_entity_poly.entity_id
_entity_poly.type
_entity_poly.pdbx_seq_one_letter_code
_entity_poly.pdbx_strand_id
1 'polypeptide(L)'
;MATSPYLIYSDKSQLKDDSVDQYIGDHSLRLTPEQKELIEYTQTLPGKVPLMLGNINAAQFFQVLLRLMNCKRCIEVGCLTGYTTLTIALALPDDGQIVTLDVDDQYIRKDLWKRAGVD
;
A
#
# COMPACT_ATOMS: atom_id res chain seq x y z
N MET A 1 -21.07 2.58 15.07
CA MET A 1 -20.46 2.89 13.76
C MET A 1 -19.17 2.10 13.69
N ALA A 2 -19.02 1.21 12.71
CA ALA A 2 -17.78 0.44 12.57
C ALA A 2 -16.66 1.42 12.24
N THR A 3 -15.64 1.50 13.08
CA THR A 3 -14.41 2.22 12.79
C THR A 3 -13.79 1.60 11.55
N SER A 4 -13.44 2.43 10.57
CA SER A 4 -12.73 2.00 9.37
C SER A 4 -11.51 1.16 9.79
N PRO A 5 -11.27 -0.05 9.26
CA PRO A 5 -10.11 -0.86 9.65
C PRO A 5 -8.78 -0.17 9.31
N TYR A 6 -8.82 0.91 8.53
CA TYR A 6 -7.67 1.74 8.17
C TYR A 6 -7.43 2.92 9.12
N LEU A 7 -8.30 3.16 10.12
CA LEU A 7 -8.09 4.18 11.17
C LEU A 7 -6.82 3.93 11.98
N ILE A 8 -6.32 2.70 12.05
CA ILE A 8 -5.06 2.38 12.74
C ILE A 8 -3.87 3.14 12.12
N TYR A 9 -4.03 3.65 10.88
CA TYR A 9 -3.03 4.45 10.19
C TYR A 9 -3.24 5.97 10.30
N SER A 10 -4.25 6.43 11.06
CA SER A 10 -4.49 7.87 11.28
C SER A 10 -3.31 8.55 11.97
N ASP A 11 -2.53 7.83 12.76
CA ASP A 11 -1.27 8.32 13.38
C ASP A 11 -0.23 8.77 12.34
N LYS A 12 -0.36 8.36 11.07
CA LYS A 12 0.47 8.83 9.95
C LYS A 12 -0.18 9.95 9.14
N SER A 13 -1.41 10.31 9.46
CA SER A 13 -2.08 11.45 8.83
C SER A 13 -1.44 12.75 9.31
N GLN A 14 -1.33 13.72 8.40
CA GLN A 14 -0.91 15.08 8.73
C GLN A 14 -2.12 16.00 8.96
N LEU A 15 -3.33 15.44 8.88
CA LEU A 15 -4.56 16.15 9.16
C LEU A 15 -4.72 16.33 10.67
N LYS A 16 -5.26 17.48 11.08
CA LYS A 16 -5.49 17.80 12.50
C LYS A 16 -6.73 17.11 13.08
N ASP A 17 -7.58 16.57 12.22
CA ASP A 17 -8.89 16.02 12.58
C ASP A 17 -9.02 14.62 11.99
N ASP A 18 -9.05 13.62 12.88
CA ASP A 18 -9.17 12.21 12.53
C ASP A 18 -10.48 11.89 11.81
N SER A 19 -11.54 12.68 12.03
CA SER A 19 -12.82 12.48 11.34
C SER A 19 -12.73 12.78 9.84
N VAL A 20 -11.86 13.71 9.45
CA VAL A 20 -11.60 14.03 8.04
C VAL A 20 -10.78 12.92 7.39
N ASP A 21 -9.75 12.41 8.08
CA ASP A 21 -8.94 11.30 7.58
C ASP A 21 -9.79 10.04 7.38
N GLN A 22 -10.66 9.75 8.36
CA GLN A 22 -11.62 8.65 8.26
C GLN A 22 -12.59 8.84 7.09
N TYR A 23 -13.17 10.04 6.94
CA TYR A 23 -14.07 10.34 5.83
C TYR A 23 -13.41 10.10 4.47
N ILE A 24 -12.16 10.56 4.31
CA ILE A 24 -11.36 10.31 3.10
C ILE A 24 -11.17 8.81 2.89
N GLY A 25 -10.78 8.07 3.92
CA GLY A 25 -10.61 6.62 3.86
C GLY A 25 -11.88 5.91 3.38
N ASP A 26 -13.00 6.20 4.02
CA ASP A 26 -14.28 5.52 3.80
C ASP A 26 -14.89 5.82 2.41
N HIS A 27 -14.60 6.99 1.83
CA HIS A 27 -15.23 7.42 0.57
C HIS A 27 -14.29 7.34 -0.65
N SER A 28 -12.97 7.40 -0.46
CA SER A 28 -12.01 7.51 -1.55
C SER A 28 -11.13 6.27 -1.77
N LEU A 29 -10.93 5.42 -0.77
CA LEU A 29 -10.07 4.24 -0.94
C LEU A 29 -10.70 3.22 -1.89
N ARG A 30 -9.88 2.66 -2.77
CA ARG A 30 -10.21 1.66 -3.78
C ARG A 30 -9.15 0.56 -3.75
N LEU A 31 -9.22 -0.28 -2.73
CA LEU A 31 -8.27 -1.36 -2.50
C LEU A 31 -8.75 -2.67 -3.12
N THR A 32 -7.86 -3.39 -3.81
CA THR A 32 -8.11 -4.76 -4.24
C THR A 32 -8.15 -5.72 -3.05
N PRO A 33 -8.74 -6.93 -3.18
CA PRO A 33 -8.71 -7.94 -2.12
C PRO A 33 -7.29 -8.23 -1.61
N GLU A 34 -6.30 -8.31 -2.51
CA GLU A 34 -4.91 -8.62 -2.19
C GLU A 34 -4.23 -7.48 -1.44
N GLN A 35 -4.55 -6.22 -1.79
CA GLN A 35 -4.09 -5.06 -1.03
C GLN A 35 -4.66 -5.07 0.40
N LYS A 36 -5.93 -5.42 0.58
CA LYS A 36 -6.55 -5.55 1.92
C LYS A 36 -5.89 -6.66 2.73
N GLU A 37 -5.68 -7.82 2.11
CA GLU A 37 -5.02 -8.96 2.75
C GLU A 37 -3.56 -8.63 3.15
N LEU A 38 -2.83 -7.87 2.33
CA LEU A 38 -1.49 -7.37 2.71
C LEU A 38 -1.53 -6.44 3.92
N ILE A 39 -2.51 -5.54 4.00
CA ILE A 39 -2.69 -4.63 5.14
C ILE A 39 -3.00 -5.44 6.40
N GLU A 40 -3.96 -6.35 6.33
CA GLU A 40 -4.36 -7.23 7.43
C GLU A 40 -3.19 -8.12 7.89
N TYR A 41 -2.48 -8.75 6.94
CA TYR A 41 -1.28 -9.53 7.23
C TYR A 41 -0.23 -8.70 7.96
N THR A 42 0.04 -7.47 7.48
CA THR A 42 1.01 -6.57 8.11
C THR A 42 0.63 -6.25 9.55
N GLN A 43 -0.67 -6.14 9.87
CA GLN A 43 -1.17 -5.90 11.23
C GLN A 43 -0.95 -7.09 12.18
N THR A 44 -0.81 -8.31 11.65
CA THR A 44 -0.53 -9.51 12.46
C THR A 44 0.95 -9.68 12.83
N LEU A 45 1.84 -8.88 12.25
CA LEU A 45 3.28 -9.00 12.43
C LEU A 45 3.75 -8.52 13.82
N PRO A 46 4.82 -9.10 14.37
CA PRO A 46 5.21 -8.85 15.76
C PRO A 46 5.80 -7.47 15.99
N GLY A 47 5.72 -7.00 17.24
CA GLY A 47 6.42 -5.81 17.71
C GLY A 47 5.98 -4.54 16.99
N LYS A 48 6.95 -3.77 16.48
CA LYS A 48 6.71 -2.49 15.80
C LYS A 48 6.59 -2.61 14.29
N VAL A 49 6.66 -3.82 13.73
CA VAL A 49 6.59 -4.06 12.28
C VAL A 49 5.32 -3.48 11.65
N PRO A 50 4.11 -3.58 12.25
CA PRO A 50 2.91 -2.95 11.68
C PRO A 50 3.02 -1.42 11.52
N LEU A 51 3.78 -0.75 12.40
CA LEU A 51 4.00 0.69 12.34
C LEU A 51 4.89 1.11 11.16
N MET A 52 5.54 0.17 10.47
CA MET A 52 6.36 0.45 9.30
C MET A 52 5.52 0.61 8.02
N LEU A 53 4.28 0.10 7.98
CA LEU A 53 3.43 0.19 6.79
C LEU A 53 3.11 1.64 6.43
N GLY A 54 3.36 2.03 5.18
CA GLY A 54 3.08 3.40 4.70
C GLY A 54 1.62 3.82 4.82
N ASN A 55 1.35 5.12 4.73
CA ASN A 55 -0.01 5.63 4.72
C ASN A 55 -0.76 5.11 3.47
N ILE A 56 -1.90 4.44 3.68
CA ILE A 56 -2.72 3.80 2.64
C ILE A 56 -3.23 4.83 1.61
N ASN A 57 -3.67 6.00 2.07
CA ASN A 57 -4.14 7.08 1.21
C ASN A 57 -3.00 7.63 0.33
N ALA A 58 -1.79 7.77 0.90
CA ALA A 58 -0.61 8.21 0.15
C ALA A 58 -0.19 7.19 -0.93
N ALA A 59 -0.26 5.89 -0.63
CA ALA A 59 0.03 4.84 -1.62
C ALA A 59 -0.99 4.87 -2.78
N GLN A 60 -2.29 5.07 -2.51
CA GLN A 60 -3.28 5.25 -3.56
C GLN A 60 -3.00 6.48 -4.43
N PHE A 61 -2.53 7.58 -3.83
CA PHE A 61 -2.13 8.77 -4.57
C PHE A 61 -0.96 8.50 -5.54
N PHE A 62 0.00 7.64 -5.18
CA PHE A 62 1.07 7.24 -6.11
C PHE A 62 0.51 6.63 -7.39
N GLN A 63 -0.57 5.86 -7.34
CA GLN A 63 -1.16 5.32 -8.57
C GLN A 63 -1.59 6.41 -9.55
N VAL A 64 -2.15 7.52 -9.03
CA VAL A 64 -2.55 8.66 -9.85
C VAL A 64 -1.31 9.31 -10.46
N LEU A 65 -0.30 9.59 -9.64
CA LEU A 65 0.94 10.22 -10.08
C LEU A 65 1.65 9.38 -11.17
N LEU A 66 1.77 8.07 -10.96
CA LEU A 66 2.41 7.14 -11.88
C LEU A 66 1.72 7.11 -13.24
N ARG A 67 0.38 7.08 -13.25
CA ARG A 67 -0.42 7.12 -14.49
C ARG A 67 -0.27 8.48 -15.21
N LEU A 68 -0.30 9.59 -14.46
CA LEU A 68 -0.13 10.93 -15.05
C LEU A 68 1.27 11.12 -15.67
N MET A 69 2.30 10.53 -15.06
CA MET A 69 3.67 10.59 -15.58
C MET A 69 3.94 9.58 -16.71
N ASN A 70 3.00 8.65 -16.98
CA ASN A 70 3.25 7.48 -17.81
C ASN A 70 4.50 6.69 -17.34
N CYS A 71 4.67 6.44 -16.02
CA CYS A 71 5.79 5.63 -15.53
C CYS A 71 5.72 4.24 -16.16
N LYS A 72 6.85 3.80 -16.73
CA LYS A 72 7.07 2.39 -17.13
C LYS A 72 8.10 1.68 -16.26
N ARG A 73 8.97 2.43 -15.59
CA ARG A 73 10.10 1.87 -14.83
C ARG A 73 10.21 2.63 -13.53
N CYS A 74 9.99 1.93 -12.44
CA CYS A 74 9.92 2.54 -11.12
C CYS A 74 10.84 1.75 -10.17
N ILE A 75 11.50 2.43 -9.23
CA ILE A 75 12.34 1.82 -8.19
C ILE A 75 11.76 2.17 -6.83
N GLU A 76 11.64 1.16 -5.97
CA GLU A 76 11.19 1.29 -4.60
C GLU A 76 12.30 0.85 -3.64
N VAL A 77 12.51 1.62 -2.59
CA VAL A 77 13.47 1.31 -1.52
C VAL A 77 12.69 1.21 -0.21
N GLY A 78 12.62 -0.01 0.34
CA GLY A 78 11.75 -0.42 1.44
C GLY A 78 10.45 -1.08 0.91
N CYS A 79 10.39 -2.41 0.96
CA CYS A 79 9.27 -3.24 0.50
C CYS A 79 8.37 -3.71 1.66
N LEU A 80 8.95 -4.05 2.81
CA LEU A 80 8.28 -4.67 3.96
C LEU A 80 7.47 -5.91 3.55
N THR A 81 6.14 -5.81 3.55
CA THR A 81 5.23 -6.90 3.17
C THR A 81 4.91 -6.90 1.68
N GLY A 82 5.22 -5.81 0.97
CA GLY A 82 4.94 -5.65 -0.45
C GLY A 82 3.66 -4.88 -0.79
N TYR A 83 3.02 -4.22 0.18
CA TYR A 83 1.80 -3.42 -0.07
C TYR A 83 2.04 -2.26 -1.04
N THR A 84 3.07 -1.45 -0.81
CA THR A 84 3.38 -0.31 -1.68
C THR A 84 3.88 -0.80 -3.04
N THR A 85 4.71 -1.85 -3.08
CA THR A 85 5.12 -2.52 -4.32
C THR A 85 3.93 -2.93 -5.18
N LEU A 86 2.96 -3.65 -4.60
CA LEU A 86 1.75 -4.06 -5.30
C LEU A 86 0.96 -2.84 -5.81
N THR A 87 0.83 -1.83 -4.96
CA THR A 87 0.11 -0.60 -5.30
C THR A 87 0.74 0.13 -6.49
N ILE A 88 2.08 0.18 -6.55
CA ILE A 88 2.82 0.73 -7.69
C ILE A 88 2.61 -0.15 -8.93
N ALA A 89 2.78 -1.46 -8.81
CA ALA A 89 2.66 -2.41 -9.92
C ALA A 89 1.29 -2.31 -10.61
N LEU A 90 0.20 -2.22 -9.84
CA LEU A 90 -1.16 -2.07 -10.35
C LEU A 90 -1.43 -0.75 -11.10
N ALA A 91 -0.55 0.25 -10.97
CA ALA A 91 -0.65 1.53 -11.65
C ALA A 91 0.21 1.65 -12.90
N LEU A 92 1.19 0.75 -13.07
CA LEU A 92 2.03 0.69 -14.26
C LEU A 92 1.24 0.07 -15.44
N PRO A 93 1.62 0.37 -16.69
CA PRO A 93 1.09 -0.35 -17.84
C PRO A 93 1.55 -1.82 -17.84
N ASP A 94 0.93 -2.66 -18.67
CA ASP A 94 1.25 -4.11 -18.77
C ASP A 94 2.73 -4.39 -19.09
N ASP A 95 3.42 -3.46 -19.77
CA ASP A 95 4.87 -3.53 -20.07
C ASP A 95 5.74 -2.83 -19.02
N GLY A 96 5.15 -2.41 -17.92
CA GLY A 96 5.80 -1.70 -16.83
C GLY A 96 6.58 -2.64 -15.90
N GLN A 97 7.60 -2.08 -15.26
CA GLN A 97 8.48 -2.81 -14.36
C GLN A 97 8.74 -2.00 -13.09
N ILE A 98 8.71 -2.69 -11.96
CA ILE A 98 9.17 -2.17 -10.67
C ILE A 98 10.34 -3.03 -10.18
N VAL A 99 11.38 -2.36 -9.68
CA VAL A 99 12.42 -3.00 -8.87
C VAL A 99 12.22 -2.55 -7.42
N THR A 100 11.90 -3.49 -6.53
CA THR A 100 11.78 -3.21 -5.10
C THR A 100 12.97 -3.78 -4.34
N LEU A 101 13.49 -3.01 -3.38
CA LEU A 101 14.69 -3.33 -2.62
C LEU A 101 14.36 -3.29 -1.13
N ASP A 102 14.75 -4.32 -0.40
CA ASP A 102 14.68 -4.36 1.06
C ASP A 102 15.91 -5.10 1.61
N VAL A 103 16.20 -4.93 2.90
CA VAL A 103 17.37 -5.54 3.55
C VAL A 103 17.19 -7.05 3.75
N ASP A 104 15.95 -7.51 3.90
CA ASP A 104 15.55 -8.91 3.96
C ASP A 104 14.20 -9.12 3.28
N ASP A 105 13.83 -10.37 3.04
CA ASP A 105 12.56 -10.75 2.42
C ASP A 105 11.59 -11.43 3.38
N GLN A 106 11.81 -11.27 4.70
CA GLN A 106 11.16 -12.06 5.75
C GLN A 106 9.62 -12.01 5.68
N TYR A 107 9.06 -10.84 5.33
CA TYR A 107 7.62 -10.60 5.35
C TYR A 107 7.01 -10.40 3.96
N ILE A 108 7.78 -10.54 2.88
CA ILE A 108 7.29 -10.27 1.53
C ILE A 108 6.29 -11.35 1.11
N ARG A 109 5.09 -10.93 0.70
CA ARG A 109 4.02 -11.83 0.22
C ARG A 109 3.85 -11.76 -1.30
N LYS A 110 4.84 -12.31 -2.03
CA LYS A 110 4.81 -12.38 -3.50
C LYS A 110 3.64 -13.17 -4.07
N ASP A 111 3.08 -14.10 -3.30
CA ASP A 111 1.88 -14.85 -3.68
C ASP A 111 0.66 -13.94 -3.84
N LEU A 112 0.57 -12.85 -3.07
CA LEU A 112 -0.49 -11.85 -3.20
C LEU A 112 -0.32 -10.97 -4.43
N TRP A 113 0.93 -10.72 -4.86
CA TRP A 113 1.20 -10.04 -6.12
C TRP A 113 0.68 -10.85 -7.31
N LYS A 114 1.03 -12.14 -7.34
CA LYS A 114 0.59 -13.06 -8.40
C LYS A 114 -0.93 -13.19 -8.46
N ARG A 115 -1.60 -13.26 -7.31
CA ARG A 115 -3.07 -13.29 -7.23
C ARG A 115 -3.71 -12.01 -7.78
N ALA A 116 -3.05 -10.87 -7.62
CA ALA A 116 -3.47 -9.60 -8.20
C ALA A 116 -3.12 -9.45 -9.70
N GLY A 117 -2.48 -10.46 -10.30
CA GLY A 117 -2.14 -10.47 -11.74
C GLY A 117 -0.84 -9.77 -12.10
N VAL A 118 0.06 -9.52 -11.13
CA VAL A 118 1.37 -8.90 -11.35
C VAL A 118 2.50 -9.82 -10.85
N ASP A 119 3.66 -9.80 -11.50
CA ASP A 119 4.83 -10.66 -11.18
C ASP A 119 6.10 -9.83 -10.92
#